data_AF-H1G0F1-F1
#
_entry.id   AF-H1G0F1-F1
#
_cell.length_a   1.000
_cell.length_b   1.000
_cell.length_c   1.000
_cell.angle_alpha   90.00
_cell.angle_beta   90.00
_cell.angle_gamma   90.00
#
_symmetry.space_group_name_H-M   'P 1'
#
loop_
_entity.id
_entity.type
_entity.pdbx_description
1 polymer ?
#
loop_
_entity_poly.entity_id
_entity_poly.type
_entity_poly.pdbx_seq_one_letter_code
_entity_poly.pdbx_strand_id
1 'polypeptide(L)'
;MISVGSPAPTGLMYSAVFSSLFLFHAQAHSSMLRKLWFQLHWFMGITVGVVLIILGVTGGMLTFEREIIRAINSDVLRVEPLDTQRLSPEALLRQAQEVLPERQINALSLSSDPRDAATVNVAGDGPQARRGVNHYFNPYTGELIGAELKGQAFFRTLQRLHRWLLMGDVGKQITGAATIMLIILVLSGIYLRWPRSWKALAGWFTFSFRRSGRGFVSSMHGVVGTWVLPLYLLAALTGLYWSYDWYRAGLHDLSGVPMPVRPGPPQPAQEGNADARPGSARGGEAGPRGPMGREASSPREPAADRFAQVDRVWRLFEQAAPLGYSTVNLRLPQPGGDYQFMYFDPRPAHERAWNRLTLAAGTGEVQSHIRYADRPLNEKLMSSMLPLHSGSFFGMPGRIAMMVASLIMPLFAITGLVLYIDRRRKAQVARSALLQAGLKPTGERGTGEGERIHVVFASQTGNAETQAWKTAGAFQAAGLAVAVHPLGTLTPNDLKGMGRVLFIASTYGEGAAPASARPFVSLMKQPCPDLSMLGYALLALGDRGYPHFCAFGRDLDAWLQSCGAKALAPRIEMDGSSPEAALAQWQTLLRSLGAAEEAFAQTPVNGCPASA
;
A
#
# COMPACT_ATOMS: atom_id res chain seq x y z
N MET A 1 -7.22 -40.69 72.55
CA MET A 1 -6.39 -39.84 71.67
C MET A 1 -6.87 -40.02 70.24
N ILE A 2 -7.62 -39.02 69.77
CA ILE A 2 -7.80 -38.49 68.40
C ILE A 2 -7.84 -39.49 67.23
N SER A 3 -9.05 -39.67 66.70
CA SER A 3 -9.41 -40.23 65.41
C SER A 3 -9.27 -39.16 64.30
N VAL A 4 -8.71 -39.52 63.15
CA VAL A 4 -8.47 -38.64 62.00
C VAL A 4 -9.63 -38.77 61.01
N GLY A 5 -10.34 -37.66 60.75
CA GLY A 5 -11.36 -37.55 59.70
C GLY A 5 -10.86 -36.71 58.52
N SER A 6 -11.09 -37.20 57.30
CA SER A 6 -10.88 -36.48 56.04
C SER A 6 -11.94 -35.41 55.79
N PRO A 7 -11.61 -34.25 55.18
CA PRO A 7 -12.58 -33.38 54.54
C PRO A 7 -12.70 -33.64 53.03
N ALA A 8 -13.92 -33.49 52.50
CA ALA A 8 -14.30 -33.65 51.09
C ALA A 8 -13.88 -32.44 50.20
N PRO A 9 -13.79 -32.59 48.85
CA PRO A 9 -13.37 -31.51 47.96
C PRO A 9 -14.57 -30.72 47.39
N THR A 10 -14.67 -29.43 47.69
CA THR A 10 -15.66 -28.48 47.15
C THR A 10 -15.01 -27.44 46.20
N GLY A 11 -14.00 -27.82 45.41
CA GLY A 11 -13.19 -26.88 44.62
C GLY A 11 -13.35 -26.89 43.09
N LEU A 12 -14.08 -27.82 42.49
CA LEU A 12 -13.97 -28.07 41.03
C LEU A 12 -15.08 -27.45 40.14
N MET A 13 -16.17 -26.91 40.69
CA MET A 13 -17.27 -26.39 39.86
C MET A 13 -17.15 -24.92 39.44
N TYR A 14 -16.34 -24.09 40.10
CA TYR A 14 -16.25 -22.65 39.77
C TYR A 14 -15.22 -22.28 38.69
N SER A 15 -14.22 -23.14 38.43
CA SER A 15 -13.15 -22.88 37.45
C SER A 15 -13.59 -23.10 35.98
N ALA A 16 -14.49 -24.06 35.75
CA ALA A 16 -14.96 -24.41 34.40
C ALA A 16 -15.89 -23.34 33.78
N VAL A 17 -16.66 -22.63 34.62
CA VAL A 17 -17.59 -21.57 34.17
C VAL A 17 -16.83 -20.30 33.81
N PHE A 18 -15.82 -19.91 34.58
CA PHE A 18 -14.98 -18.73 34.28
C PHE A 18 -14.07 -18.92 33.07
N SER A 19 -13.47 -20.11 32.88
CA SER A 19 -12.67 -20.40 31.68
C SER A 19 -13.51 -20.42 30.41
N SER A 20 -14.76 -20.90 30.49
CA SER A 20 -15.70 -20.89 29.36
C SER A 20 -16.17 -19.48 29.00
N LEU A 21 -16.40 -18.59 29.98
CA LEU A 21 -16.75 -17.19 29.74
C LEU A 21 -15.59 -16.35 29.18
N PHE A 22 -14.35 -16.60 29.61
CA PHE A 22 -13.16 -15.93 29.07
C PHE A 22 -12.86 -16.36 27.64
N LEU A 23 -13.00 -17.66 27.33
CA LEU A 23 -12.90 -18.17 25.97
C LEU A 23 -14.03 -17.63 25.08
N PHE A 24 -15.27 -17.55 25.57
CA PHE A 24 -16.38 -16.92 24.82
C PHE A 24 -16.15 -15.43 24.56
N HIS A 25 -15.67 -14.65 25.54
CA HIS A 25 -15.36 -13.23 25.35
C HIS A 25 -14.18 -13.02 24.39
N ALA A 26 -13.10 -13.79 24.51
CA ALA A 26 -11.96 -13.72 23.60
C ALA A 26 -12.34 -14.11 22.15
N GLN A 27 -13.19 -15.13 21.98
CA GLN A 27 -13.65 -15.56 20.65
C GLN A 27 -14.67 -14.59 20.04
N ALA A 28 -15.58 -14.00 20.83
CA ALA A 28 -16.53 -13.00 20.36
C ALA A 28 -15.85 -11.68 19.97
N HIS A 29 -14.92 -11.17 20.77
CA HIS A 29 -14.11 -9.98 20.47
C HIS A 29 -13.28 -10.15 19.19
N SER A 30 -12.68 -11.33 18.99
CA SER A 30 -11.91 -11.64 17.77
C SER A 30 -12.77 -11.56 16.49
N SER A 31 -14.07 -11.87 16.59
CA SER A 31 -14.99 -11.85 15.46
C SER A 31 -15.48 -10.43 15.10
N MET A 32 -15.67 -9.57 16.10
CA MET A 32 -16.08 -8.18 15.92
C MET A 32 -14.93 -7.31 15.42
N LEU A 33 -13.72 -7.51 15.97
CA LEU A 33 -12.52 -6.81 15.54
C LEU A 33 -12.17 -7.12 14.08
N ARG A 34 -12.28 -8.40 13.67
CA ARG A 34 -12.06 -8.80 12.28
C ARG A 34 -13.09 -8.21 11.33
N LYS A 35 -14.36 -8.09 11.75
CA LYS A 35 -15.39 -7.38 10.97
C LYS A 35 -15.07 -5.90 10.83
N LEU A 36 -14.64 -5.24 11.89
CA LEU A 36 -14.24 -3.84 11.88
C LEU A 36 -13.07 -3.60 10.92
N TRP A 37 -11.98 -4.36 11.03
CA TRP A 37 -10.84 -4.22 10.13
C TRP A 37 -11.19 -4.53 8.68
N PHE A 38 -12.05 -5.52 8.45
CA PHE A 38 -12.57 -5.78 7.10
C PHE A 38 -13.36 -4.58 6.57
N GLN A 39 -14.18 -3.96 7.42
CA GLN A 39 -14.94 -2.77 7.05
C GLN A 39 -14.04 -1.58 6.71
N LEU A 40 -13.08 -1.28 7.58
CA LEU A 40 -12.09 -0.23 7.36
C LEU A 40 -11.26 -0.49 6.10
N HIS A 41 -10.83 -1.73 5.87
CA HIS A 41 -10.02 -2.09 4.70
C HIS A 41 -10.75 -1.80 3.39
N TRP A 42 -11.98 -2.30 3.20
CA TRP A 42 -12.70 -2.01 1.96
C TRP A 42 -13.08 -0.53 1.85
N PHE A 43 -13.44 0.11 2.96
CA PHE A 43 -13.82 1.53 2.97
C PHE A 43 -12.65 2.42 2.55
N MET A 44 -11.49 2.25 3.18
CA MET A 44 -10.27 2.96 2.82
C MET A 44 -9.86 2.64 1.39
N GLY A 45 -9.86 1.35 1.01
CA GLY A 45 -9.44 0.91 -0.32
C GLY A 45 -10.23 1.54 -1.46
N ILE A 46 -11.56 1.69 -1.29
CA ILE A 46 -12.40 2.36 -2.29
C ILE A 46 -12.22 3.89 -2.24
N THR A 47 -12.15 4.46 -1.03
CA THR A 47 -12.02 5.91 -0.84
C THR A 47 -10.73 6.45 -1.46
N VAL A 48 -9.61 5.76 -1.24
CA VAL A 48 -8.29 6.22 -1.71
C VAL A 48 -7.86 5.57 -3.03
N GLY A 49 -8.59 4.56 -3.51
CA GLY A 49 -8.16 3.73 -4.64
C GLY A 49 -7.79 4.52 -5.90
N VAL A 50 -8.57 5.57 -6.23
CA VAL A 50 -8.30 6.44 -7.38
C VAL A 50 -7.00 7.22 -7.22
N VAL A 51 -6.74 7.76 -6.02
CA VAL A 51 -5.49 8.45 -5.72
C VAL A 51 -4.32 7.47 -5.81
N LEU A 52 -4.43 6.29 -5.21
CA LEU A 52 -3.39 5.27 -5.25
C LEU A 52 -3.10 4.77 -6.68
N ILE A 53 -4.11 4.67 -7.56
CA ILE A 53 -3.91 4.39 -8.98
C ILE A 53 -2.98 5.43 -9.60
N ILE A 54 -3.27 6.72 -9.42
CA ILE A 54 -2.46 7.81 -9.96
C ILE A 54 -1.04 7.73 -9.40
N LEU A 55 -0.89 7.55 -8.08
CA LEU A 55 0.42 7.44 -7.43
C LEU A 55 1.23 6.24 -7.91
N GLY A 56 0.60 5.07 -8.06
CA GLY A 56 1.25 3.86 -8.54
C GLY A 56 1.70 3.97 -9.99
N VAL A 57 0.85 4.48 -10.89
CA VAL A 57 1.21 4.66 -12.30
C VAL A 57 2.33 5.70 -12.45
N THR A 58 2.18 6.87 -11.82
CA THR A 58 3.19 7.93 -11.90
C THR A 58 4.51 7.51 -11.24
N GLY A 59 4.48 6.78 -10.12
CA GLY A 59 5.67 6.28 -9.42
C GLY A 59 6.45 5.26 -10.24
N GLY A 60 5.74 4.32 -10.90
CA GLY A 60 6.36 3.35 -11.81
C GLY A 60 7.04 4.02 -13.00
N MET A 61 6.39 5.03 -13.59
CA MET A 61 6.97 5.80 -14.70
C MET A 61 8.20 6.63 -14.28
N LEU A 62 8.20 7.18 -13.06
CA LEU A 62 9.32 7.95 -12.52
C LEU A 62 10.54 7.08 -12.18
N THR A 63 10.37 5.78 -11.98
CA THR A 63 11.46 4.87 -11.59
C THR A 63 12.61 4.87 -12.60
N PHE A 64 12.33 5.08 -13.88
CA PHE A 64 13.31 5.09 -14.98
C PHE A 64 13.47 6.46 -15.67
N GLU A 65 13.09 7.55 -14.99
CA GLU A 65 13.19 8.91 -15.53
C GLU A 65 14.56 9.21 -16.15
N ARG A 66 15.65 8.87 -15.46
CA ARG A 66 17.01 9.20 -15.90
C ARG A 66 17.44 8.43 -17.13
N GLU A 67 17.11 7.14 -17.21
CA GLU A 67 17.40 6.31 -18.36
C GLU A 67 16.62 6.80 -19.59
N ILE A 68 15.35 7.14 -19.39
CA ILE A 68 14.49 7.67 -20.46
C ILE A 68 15.03 9.02 -20.94
N ILE A 69 15.31 9.96 -20.03
CA ILE A 69 15.90 11.26 -20.38
C ILE A 69 17.24 11.10 -21.10
N ARG A 70 18.10 10.17 -20.65
CA ARG A 70 19.39 9.90 -21.30
C ARG A 70 19.20 9.31 -22.70
N ALA A 71 18.25 8.39 -22.88
CA ALA A 71 17.98 7.74 -24.16
C ALA A 71 17.44 8.72 -25.21
N ILE A 72 16.51 9.60 -24.84
CA ILE A 72 15.91 10.56 -25.78
C ILE A 72 16.78 11.78 -26.07
N ASN A 73 17.83 12.02 -25.28
CA ASN A 73 18.76 13.14 -25.43
C ASN A 73 20.20 12.66 -25.68
N SER A 74 20.36 11.56 -26.41
CA SER A 74 21.70 11.05 -26.76
C SER A 74 22.49 12.04 -27.62
N ASP A 75 21.80 12.89 -28.38
CA ASP A 75 22.36 14.00 -29.18
C ASP A 75 23.03 15.08 -28.33
N VAL A 76 22.58 15.29 -27.08
CA VAL A 76 23.10 16.32 -26.18
C VAL A 76 24.00 15.75 -25.09
N LEU A 77 23.64 14.58 -24.57
CA LEU A 77 24.30 13.96 -23.42
C LEU A 77 25.47 13.06 -23.82
N ARG A 78 25.58 12.68 -25.10
CA ARG A 78 26.68 11.87 -25.59
C ARG A 78 27.49 12.57 -26.68
N VAL A 79 28.76 12.19 -26.74
CA VAL A 79 29.73 12.64 -27.74
C VAL A 79 30.43 11.43 -28.35
N GLU A 80 30.89 11.58 -29.59
CA GLU A 80 31.82 10.63 -30.19
C GLU A 80 33.23 10.89 -29.61
N PRO A 81 33.86 9.89 -28.98
CA PRO A 81 35.21 10.05 -28.45
C PRO A 81 36.20 10.37 -29.58
N LEU A 82 37.03 11.39 -29.38
CA LEU A 82 38.15 11.69 -30.28
C LEU A 82 39.42 10.99 -29.78
N ASP A 83 40.33 10.66 -30.69
CA ASP A 83 41.67 10.10 -30.38
C ASP A 83 42.62 11.12 -29.71
N THR A 84 42.10 12.28 -29.33
CA THR A 84 42.83 13.33 -28.61
C THR A 84 42.56 13.25 -27.11
N GLN A 85 43.49 13.77 -26.30
CA GLN A 85 43.23 13.95 -24.87
C GLN A 85 42.08 14.94 -24.66
N ARG A 86 41.22 14.67 -23.67
CA ARG A 86 40.17 15.62 -23.26
C ARG A 86 40.81 16.93 -22.78
N LEU A 87 40.08 18.03 -22.94
CA LEU A 87 40.50 19.31 -22.38
C LEU A 87 40.64 19.22 -20.87
N SER A 88 41.59 19.97 -20.31
CA SER A 88 41.69 20.10 -18.87
C SER A 88 40.44 20.80 -18.31
N PRO A 89 40.03 20.52 -17.06
CA PRO A 89 38.89 21.19 -16.44
C PRO A 89 39.00 22.72 -16.49
N GLU A 90 40.20 23.28 -16.32
CA GLU A 90 40.43 24.71 -16.49
C GLU A 90 40.19 25.18 -17.94
N ALA A 91 40.78 24.50 -18.93
CA ALA A 91 40.60 24.85 -20.34
C ALA A 91 39.13 24.80 -20.77
N LEU A 92 38.40 23.78 -20.32
CA LEU A 92 36.96 23.65 -20.59
C LEU A 92 36.14 24.76 -19.94
N LEU A 93 36.47 25.15 -18.69
CA LEU A 93 35.81 26.27 -18.02
C LEU A 93 36.09 27.60 -18.70
N ARG A 94 37.32 27.83 -19.18
CA ARG A 94 37.67 29.03 -19.96
C ARG A 94 36.88 29.08 -21.26
N GLN A 95 36.87 28.00 -22.02
CA GLN A 95 36.09 27.90 -23.26
C GLN A 95 34.59 28.12 -22.99
N ALA A 96 34.05 27.52 -21.93
CA ALA A 96 32.66 27.72 -21.56
C ALA A 96 32.36 29.17 -21.15
N GLN A 97 33.29 29.86 -20.49
CA GLN A 97 33.15 31.26 -20.09
C GLN A 97 33.22 32.21 -21.31
N GLU A 98 34.01 31.88 -22.33
CA GLU A 98 34.05 32.61 -23.60
C GLU A 98 32.75 32.47 -24.39
N VAL A 99 32.17 31.26 -24.42
CA VAL A 99 30.88 31.01 -25.08
C VAL A 99 29.71 31.64 -24.31
N LEU A 100 29.82 31.77 -22.99
CA LEU A 100 28.79 32.30 -22.09
C LEU A 100 29.29 33.51 -21.28
N PRO A 101 29.67 34.64 -21.91
CA PRO A 101 30.38 35.74 -21.25
C PRO A 101 29.56 36.44 -20.17
N GLU A 102 28.24 36.50 -20.34
CA GLU A 102 27.30 37.20 -19.44
C GLU A 102 26.92 36.37 -18.19
N ARG A 103 27.35 35.10 -18.11
CA ARG A 103 26.89 34.16 -17.09
C ARG A 103 28.05 33.68 -16.23
N GLN A 104 27.91 33.83 -14.91
CA GLN A 104 28.89 33.31 -13.97
C GLN A 104 28.80 31.77 -13.88
N ILE A 105 29.92 31.08 -14.10
CA ILE A 105 29.98 29.63 -13.92
C ILE A 105 29.98 29.27 -12.42
N ASN A 106 29.13 28.32 -12.03
CA ASN A 106 28.98 27.83 -10.66
C ASN A 106 29.67 26.48 -10.44
N ALA A 107 29.55 25.57 -11.40
CA ALA A 107 30.07 24.21 -11.27
C ALA A 107 30.38 23.57 -12.62
N LEU A 108 31.31 22.63 -12.61
CA LEU A 108 31.65 21.74 -13.72
C LEU A 108 31.35 20.29 -13.31
N SER A 109 30.67 19.54 -14.16
CA SER A 109 30.47 18.10 -13.99
C SER A 109 31.12 17.33 -15.12
N LEU A 110 31.93 16.34 -14.77
CA LEU A 110 32.62 15.45 -15.70
C LEU A 110 32.32 13.98 -15.36
N SER A 111 32.18 13.17 -16.41
CA SER A 111 32.02 11.72 -16.34
C SER A 111 33.34 11.05 -16.74
N SER A 112 33.64 9.90 -16.16
CA SER A 112 34.78 9.09 -16.62
C SER A 112 34.47 8.37 -17.94
N ASP A 113 33.20 8.20 -18.32
CA ASP A 113 32.81 7.64 -19.61
C ASP A 113 33.25 8.59 -20.76
N PRO A 114 34.06 8.12 -21.73
CA PRO A 114 34.49 8.93 -22.89
C PRO A 114 33.36 9.40 -23.79
N ARG A 115 32.19 8.77 -23.69
CA ARG A 115 31.04 9.12 -24.51
C ARG A 115 30.12 10.13 -23.85
N ASP A 116 30.34 10.53 -22.60
CA ASP A 116 29.46 11.46 -21.91
C ASP A 116 29.92 12.92 -22.14
N ALA A 117 28.96 13.81 -22.42
CA ALA A 117 29.21 15.25 -22.50
C ALA A 117 29.58 15.85 -21.13
N ALA A 118 30.40 16.89 -21.14
CA ALA A 118 30.66 17.69 -19.94
C ALA A 118 29.46 18.59 -19.64
N THR A 119 29.16 18.83 -18.36
CA THR A 119 28.07 19.73 -17.96
C THR A 119 28.62 20.92 -17.19
N VAL A 120 28.39 22.14 -17.70
CA VAL A 120 28.72 23.39 -17.02
C VAL A 120 27.43 23.99 -16.46
N ASN A 121 27.37 24.20 -15.15
CA ASN A 121 26.26 24.90 -14.51
C ASN A 121 26.60 26.37 -14.37
N VAL A 122 25.73 27.24 -14.86
CA VAL A 122 25.88 28.70 -14.80
C VAL A 122 24.77 29.34 -13.98
N ALA A 123 24.98 30.59 -13.54
CA ALA A 123 23.99 31.37 -12.82
C ALA A 123 22.71 31.55 -13.67
N GLY A 124 21.57 31.11 -13.12
CA GLY A 124 20.26 31.27 -13.75
C GLY A 124 19.54 32.53 -13.29
N ASP A 125 18.45 32.87 -13.96
CA ASP A 125 17.59 34.00 -13.57
C ASP A 125 16.25 33.51 -12.98
N GLY A 126 15.57 34.41 -12.26
CA GLY A 126 14.22 34.19 -11.77
C GLY A 126 14.07 32.91 -10.93
N PRO A 127 13.08 32.02 -11.23
CA PRO A 127 12.88 30.77 -10.48
C PRO A 127 14.07 29.81 -10.48
N GLN A 128 15.03 29.98 -11.40
CA GLN A 128 16.22 29.14 -11.54
C GLN A 128 17.46 29.76 -10.89
N ALA A 129 17.38 30.98 -10.35
CA ALA A 129 18.51 31.68 -9.71
C ALA A 129 19.21 30.84 -8.62
N ARG A 130 18.45 30.01 -7.90
CA ARG A 130 18.99 29.15 -6.83
C ARG A 130 19.64 27.85 -7.32
N ARG A 131 19.33 27.39 -8.53
CA ARG A 131 19.77 26.07 -9.06
C ARG A 131 20.71 26.18 -10.26
N GLY A 132 20.77 27.34 -10.90
CA GLY A 132 21.52 27.53 -12.13
C GLY A 132 20.89 26.83 -13.34
N VAL A 133 21.51 27.03 -14.49
CA VAL A 133 21.16 26.41 -15.77
C VAL A 133 22.32 25.52 -16.21
N ASN A 134 22.02 24.32 -16.72
CA ASN A 134 23.04 23.39 -17.20
C ASN A 134 23.22 23.57 -18.70
N HIS A 135 24.48 23.67 -19.13
CA HIS A 135 24.90 23.66 -20.52
C HIS A 135 25.82 22.47 -20.75
N TYR A 136 25.69 21.84 -21.91
CA TYR A 136 26.39 20.61 -22.27
C TYR A 136 27.46 20.92 -23.30
N PHE A 137 28.69 20.52 -23.02
CA PHE A 137 29.86 20.81 -23.83
C PHE A 137 30.55 19.53 -24.25
N ASN A 138 31.17 19.54 -25.42
CA ASN A 138 32.04 18.47 -25.86
C ASN A 138 33.34 18.51 -25.02
N PRO A 139 33.67 17.45 -24.27
CA PRO A 139 34.85 17.45 -23.39
C PRO A 139 36.19 17.42 -24.14
N TYR A 140 36.18 17.15 -25.45
CA TYR A 140 37.38 17.11 -26.30
C TYR A 140 37.62 18.43 -27.04
N THR A 141 36.56 19.07 -27.53
CA THR A 141 36.68 20.30 -28.34
C THR A 141 36.30 21.56 -27.57
N GLY A 142 35.55 21.44 -26.47
CA GLY A 142 34.99 22.56 -25.72
C GLY A 142 33.81 23.26 -26.43
N GLU A 143 33.28 22.67 -27.51
CA GLU A 143 32.12 23.18 -28.23
C GLU A 143 30.83 22.99 -27.43
N LEU A 144 29.94 23.99 -27.45
CA LEU A 144 28.62 23.91 -26.84
C LEU A 144 27.70 23.02 -27.68
N ILE A 145 27.24 21.90 -27.11
CA ILE A 145 26.32 20.96 -27.76
C ILE A 145 24.86 21.42 -27.59
N GLY A 146 24.50 21.89 -26.39
CA GLY A 146 23.13 22.34 -26.11
C GLY A 146 22.89 22.71 -24.64
N ALA A 147 21.71 23.24 -24.35
CA ALA A 147 21.33 23.69 -23.00
C ALA A 147 20.03 23.05 -22.47
N GLU A 148 19.22 22.47 -23.35
CA GLU A 148 17.91 21.93 -22.99
C GLU A 148 17.84 20.43 -23.24
N LEU A 149 17.22 19.71 -22.30
CA LEU A 149 16.90 18.30 -22.47
C LEU A 149 15.41 18.12 -22.74
N LYS A 150 15.10 17.40 -23.82
CA LYS A 150 13.77 16.91 -24.18
C LYS A 150 13.20 16.07 -23.02
N GLY A 151 11.90 16.18 -22.80
CA GLY A 151 11.17 15.38 -21.80
C GLY A 151 11.23 15.91 -20.35
N GLN A 152 12.10 16.87 -20.01
CA GLN A 152 12.16 17.39 -18.64
C GLN A 152 10.83 18.00 -18.15
N ALA A 153 10.13 18.74 -19.02
CA ALA A 153 8.84 19.34 -18.66
C ALA A 153 7.79 18.29 -18.32
N PHE A 154 7.78 17.18 -19.07
CA PHE A 154 6.90 16.05 -18.83
C PHE A 154 7.19 15.41 -17.47
N PHE A 155 8.43 15.04 -17.19
CA PHE A 155 8.78 14.41 -15.90
C PHE A 155 8.63 15.35 -14.70
N ARG A 156 8.87 16.66 -14.87
CA ARG A 156 8.52 17.65 -13.85
C ARG A 156 7.02 17.67 -13.55
N THR A 157 6.18 17.60 -14.58
CA THR A 157 4.73 17.53 -14.43
C THR A 157 4.31 16.22 -13.78
N LEU A 158 4.90 15.10 -14.19
CA LEU A 158 4.66 13.77 -13.64
C LEU A 158 5.03 13.70 -12.15
N GLN A 159 6.17 14.26 -11.76
CA GLN A 159 6.59 14.39 -10.36
C GLN A 159 5.64 15.30 -9.57
N ARG A 160 5.16 16.40 -10.17
CA ARG A 160 4.16 17.28 -9.55
C ARG A 160 2.83 16.55 -9.32
N LEU A 161 2.41 15.71 -10.26
CA LEU A 161 1.24 14.86 -10.14
C LEU A 161 1.43 13.81 -9.03
N HIS A 162 2.58 13.12 -9.01
CA HIS A 162 2.87 12.10 -8.00
C HIS A 162 2.89 12.66 -6.57
N ARG A 163 3.53 13.81 -6.35
CA ARG A 163 3.75 14.32 -4.99
C ARG A 163 2.71 15.34 -4.52
N TRP A 164 2.05 16.03 -5.44
CA TRP A 164 1.09 17.10 -5.13
C TRP A 164 -0.22 17.00 -5.93
N LEU A 165 -0.47 15.94 -6.70
CA LEU A 165 -1.66 15.81 -7.55
C LEU A 165 -1.93 17.00 -8.49
N LEU A 166 -0.90 17.80 -8.80
CA LEU A 166 -1.02 19.10 -9.50
C LEU A 166 -1.88 20.14 -8.75
N MET A 167 -2.14 19.96 -7.46
CA MET A 167 -3.00 20.79 -6.60
C MET A 167 -2.25 21.47 -5.45
N GLY A 168 -0.93 21.69 -5.60
CA GLY A 168 -0.11 22.36 -4.59
C GLY A 168 -0.21 21.71 -3.20
N ASP A 169 -0.34 22.53 -2.15
CA ASP A 169 -0.35 22.05 -0.77
C ASP A 169 -1.55 21.17 -0.44
N VAL A 170 -2.72 21.42 -1.03
CA VAL A 170 -3.90 20.55 -0.86
C VAL A 170 -3.60 19.14 -1.37
N GLY A 171 -3.05 19.04 -2.58
CA GLY A 171 -2.70 17.74 -3.13
C GLY A 171 -1.58 17.04 -2.37
N LYS A 172 -0.63 17.78 -1.77
CA LYS A 172 0.36 17.20 -0.83
C LYS A 172 -0.32 16.53 0.36
N GLN A 173 -1.34 17.17 0.95
CA GLN A 173 -2.09 16.59 2.07
C GLN A 173 -2.88 15.36 1.64
N ILE A 174 -3.51 15.39 0.46
CA ILE A 174 -4.24 14.24 -0.09
C ILE A 174 -3.28 13.06 -0.33
N THR A 175 -2.13 13.29 -0.98
CA THR A 175 -1.10 12.26 -1.19
C THR A 175 -0.56 11.73 0.14
N GLY A 176 -0.31 12.61 1.12
CA GLY A 176 0.13 12.22 2.46
C GLY A 176 -0.88 11.37 3.21
N ALA A 177 -2.16 11.77 3.22
CA ALA A 177 -3.25 11.00 3.82
C ALA A 177 -3.44 9.66 3.11
N ALA A 178 -3.36 9.65 1.78
CA ALA A 178 -3.44 8.43 0.98
C ALA A 178 -2.31 7.45 1.32
N THR A 179 -1.11 7.97 1.57
CA THR A 179 0.05 7.18 2.00
C THR A 179 -0.19 6.53 3.37
N ILE A 180 -0.77 7.26 4.33
CA ILE A 180 -1.13 6.71 5.65
C ILE A 180 -2.21 5.63 5.51
N MET A 181 -3.24 5.88 4.68
CA MET A 181 -4.27 4.89 4.39
C MET A 181 -3.69 3.64 3.72
N LEU A 182 -2.69 3.77 2.84
CA LEU A 182 -1.98 2.62 2.25
C LEU A 182 -1.26 1.80 3.32
N ILE A 183 -0.60 2.43 4.30
CA ILE A 183 0.01 1.71 5.44
C ILE A 183 -1.07 0.92 6.20
N ILE A 184 -2.21 1.56 6.50
CA ILE A 184 -3.32 0.89 7.19
C ILE A 184 -3.90 -0.26 6.36
N LEU A 185 -4.03 -0.09 5.03
CA LEU A 185 -4.48 -1.12 4.10
C LEU A 185 -3.53 -2.33 4.09
N VAL A 186 -2.23 -2.08 4.08
CA VAL A 186 -1.18 -3.11 4.15
C VAL A 186 -1.28 -3.88 5.47
N LEU A 187 -1.32 -3.17 6.61
CA LEU A 187 -1.39 -3.79 7.94
C LEU A 187 -2.69 -4.56 8.16
N SER A 188 -3.83 -3.97 7.76
CA SER A 188 -5.13 -4.63 7.83
C SER A 188 -5.22 -5.81 6.87
N GLY A 189 -4.58 -5.75 5.70
CA GLY A 189 -4.46 -6.87 4.75
C GLY A 189 -3.76 -8.08 5.37
N ILE A 190 -2.63 -7.86 6.05
CA ILE A 190 -1.91 -8.89 6.82
C ILE A 190 -2.83 -9.49 7.88
N TYR A 191 -3.45 -8.64 8.69
CA TYR A 191 -4.32 -9.07 9.77
C TYR A 191 -5.51 -9.90 9.26
N LEU A 192 -6.15 -9.49 8.17
CA LEU A 192 -7.32 -10.18 7.59
C LEU A 192 -6.97 -11.53 6.97
N ARG A 193 -5.76 -11.63 6.39
CA ARG A 193 -5.25 -12.83 5.73
C ARG A 193 -4.53 -13.78 6.70
N TRP A 194 -4.13 -13.33 7.89
CA TRP A 194 -3.31 -14.06 8.87
C TRP A 194 -3.67 -15.56 8.95
N PRO A 195 -2.70 -16.48 8.74
CA PRO A 195 -3.04 -17.89 8.61
C PRO A 195 -3.48 -18.43 9.97
N ARG A 196 -4.53 -19.26 9.96
CA ARG A 196 -5.00 -19.95 11.17
C ARG A 196 -4.17 -21.18 11.54
N SER A 197 -3.40 -21.70 10.58
CA SER A 197 -2.48 -22.80 10.78
C SER A 197 -1.23 -22.58 9.91
N TRP A 198 -0.07 -22.96 10.43
CA TRP A 198 1.20 -22.86 9.70
C TRP A 198 1.23 -23.76 8.45
N LYS A 199 0.42 -24.84 8.43
CA LYS A 199 0.26 -25.72 7.25
C LYS A 199 -0.45 -25.02 6.07
N ALA A 200 -1.16 -23.91 6.30
CA ALA A 200 -1.84 -23.14 5.25
C ALA A 200 -0.97 -22.04 4.61
N LEU A 201 0.32 -21.95 4.97
CA LEU A 201 1.24 -20.96 4.41
C LEU A 201 1.48 -21.13 2.90
N ALA A 202 1.38 -22.34 2.34
CA ALA A 202 1.51 -22.54 0.90
C ALA A 202 0.45 -21.78 0.08
N GLY A 203 -0.77 -21.63 0.62
CA GLY A 203 -1.84 -20.84 0.01
C GLY A 203 -1.66 -19.32 0.12
N TRP A 204 -0.61 -18.86 0.82
CA TRP A 204 -0.26 -17.44 0.84
C TRP A 204 0.41 -16.97 -0.44
N PHE A 205 1.21 -17.85 -1.04
CA PHE A 205 2.09 -17.52 -2.15
C PHE A 205 1.61 -18.06 -3.50
N THR A 206 0.50 -18.82 -3.53
CA THR A 206 -0.03 -19.42 -4.76
C THR A 206 -1.54 -19.24 -4.86
N PHE A 207 -2.04 -19.03 -6.08
CA PHE A 207 -3.48 -19.08 -6.40
C PHE A 207 -3.71 -20.10 -7.51
N SER A 208 -4.86 -20.77 -7.50
CA SER A 208 -5.22 -21.75 -8.51
C SER A 208 -6.05 -21.12 -9.64
N PHE A 209 -5.64 -21.36 -10.88
CA PHE A 209 -6.38 -20.97 -12.09
C PHE A 209 -7.66 -21.80 -12.31
N ARG A 210 -7.88 -22.84 -11.50
CA ARG A 210 -9.13 -23.62 -11.50
C ARG A 210 -10.32 -22.84 -10.91
N ARG A 211 -10.08 -21.72 -10.24
CA ARG A 211 -11.13 -20.85 -9.67
C ARG A 211 -11.64 -19.89 -10.74
N SER A 212 -12.95 -19.65 -10.76
CA SER A 212 -13.59 -18.66 -11.64
C SER A 212 -14.33 -17.57 -10.84
N GLY A 213 -14.61 -16.43 -11.48
CA GLY A 213 -15.42 -15.34 -10.90
C GLY A 213 -14.86 -14.71 -9.62
N ARG A 214 -15.72 -14.50 -8.61
CA ARG A 214 -15.36 -13.81 -7.35
C ARG A 214 -14.24 -14.54 -6.58
N GLY A 215 -14.26 -15.88 -6.58
CA GLY A 215 -13.26 -16.69 -5.86
C GLY A 215 -11.86 -16.46 -6.41
N PHE A 216 -11.73 -16.38 -7.73
CA PHE A 216 -10.49 -16.03 -8.41
C PHE A 216 -10.02 -14.61 -8.06
N VAL A 217 -10.88 -13.61 -8.21
CA VAL A 217 -10.55 -12.19 -7.92
C VAL A 217 -10.11 -12.01 -6.46
N SER A 218 -10.82 -12.63 -5.51
CA SER A 218 -10.47 -12.57 -4.09
C SER A 218 -9.15 -13.29 -3.79
N SER A 219 -8.90 -14.41 -4.45
CA SER A 219 -7.65 -15.17 -4.30
C SER A 219 -6.46 -14.39 -4.85
N MET A 220 -6.61 -13.81 -6.04
CA MET A 220 -5.59 -13.00 -6.70
C MET A 220 -5.28 -11.73 -5.90
N HIS A 221 -6.30 -10.99 -5.46
CA HIS A 221 -6.11 -9.81 -4.59
C HIS A 221 -5.33 -10.18 -3.31
N GLY A 222 -5.62 -11.33 -2.71
CA GLY A 222 -4.90 -11.80 -1.52
C GLY A 222 -3.45 -12.21 -1.80
N VAL A 223 -3.20 -13.04 -2.81
CA VAL A 223 -1.87 -13.59 -3.10
C VAL A 223 -0.93 -12.55 -3.68
N VAL A 224 -1.37 -11.81 -4.70
CA VAL A 224 -0.58 -10.71 -5.26
C VAL A 224 -0.33 -9.66 -4.19
N GLY A 225 -1.32 -9.42 -3.32
CA GLY A 225 -1.17 -8.58 -2.13
C GLY A 225 -0.02 -8.99 -1.25
N THR A 226 0.12 -10.28 -0.95
CA THR A 226 1.24 -10.83 -0.17
C THR A 226 2.59 -10.56 -0.83
N TRP A 227 2.70 -10.65 -2.16
CA TRP A 227 3.97 -10.44 -2.86
C TRP A 227 4.45 -8.99 -2.86
N VAL A 228 3.54 -8.04 -3.13
CA VAL A 228 3.90 -6.61 -3.22
C VAL A 228 3.90 -5.91 -1.87
N LEU A 229 3.38 -6.55 -0.82
CA LEU A 229 3.26 -5.99 0.51
C LEU A 229 4.54 -5.32 1.04
N PRO A 230 5.72 -6.00 1.06
CA PRO A 230 6.93 -5.37 1.58
C PRO A 230 7.33 -4.14 0.77
N LEU A 231 7.08 -4.14 -0.54
CA LEU A 231 7.38 -3.03 -1.43
C LEU A 231 6.44 -1.85 -1.19
N TYR A 232 5.13 -2.08 -1.01
CA TYR A 232 4.18 -1.02 -0.64
C TYR A 232 4.46 -0.44 0.74
N LEU A 233 4.83 -1.28 1.71
CA LEU A 233 5.20 -0.78 3.03
C LEU A 233 6.46 0.09 2.95
N LEU A 234 7.50 -0.37 2.25
CA LEU A 234 8.72 0.40 2.03
C LEU A 234 8.43 1.73 1.31
N ALA A 235 7.68 1.69 0.21
CA ALA A 235 7.32 2.87 -0.57
C ALA A 235 6.49 3.87 0.25
N ALA A 236 5.54 3.39 1.06
CA ALA A 236 4.69 4.25 1.88
C ALA A 236 5.45 4.89 3.05
N LEU A 237 6.26 4.12 3.77
CA LEU A 237 7.08 4.65 4.87
C LEU A 237 8.10 5.66 4.37
N THR A 238 8.80 5.35 3.28
CA THR A 238 9.75 6.30 2.67
C THR A 238 9.03 7.49 2.03
N GLY A 239 7.87 7.31 1.41
CA GLY A 239 7.07 8.38 0.82
C GLY A 239 6.62 9.41 1.85
N LEU A 240 6.22 8.96 3.04
CA LEU A 240 5.77 9.82 4.14
C LEU A 240 6.86 10.79 4.63
N TYR A 241 8.14 10.43 4.46
CA TYR A 241 9.31 11.28 4.75
C TYR A 241 9.26 12.64 4.04
N TRP A 242 8.70 12.72 2.83
CA TRP A 242 8.60 13.98 2.07
C TRP A 242 7.26 14.69 2.19
N SER A 243 6.28 14.04 2.83
CA SER A 243 4.93 14.55 3.02
C SER A 243 4.82 15.34 4.32
N TYR A 244 5.39 14.83 5.42
CA TYR A 244 5.23 15.43 6.74
C TYR A 244 6.54 15.69 7.47
N ASP A 245 6.71 16.92 7.94
CA ASP A 245 7.89 17.34 8.68
C ASP A 245 8.01 16.66 10.04
N TRP A 246 6.89 16.43 10.74
CA TRP A 246 6.87 15.69 12.01
C TRP A 246 7.36 14.24 11.83
N TYR A 247 6.98 13.59 10.73
CA TYR A 247 7.37 12.21 10.46
C TYR A 247 8.86 12.13 10.13
N ARG A 248 9.34 13.07 9.31
CA ARG A 248 10.76 13.22 9.01
C ARG A 248 11.58 13.51 10.27
N ALA A 249 11.14 14.44 11.12
CA ALA A 249 11.82 14.77 12.38
C ALA A 249 11.88 13.53 13.30
N GLY A 250 10.75 12.84 13.50
CA GLY A 250 10.72 11.63 14.31
C GLY A 250 11.63 10.51 13.80
N LEU A 251 11.81 10.37 12.48
CA LEU A 251 12.79 9.42 11.91
C LEU A 251 14.24 9.82 12.18
N HIS A 252 14.55 11.12 12.17
CA HIS A 252 15.88 11.62 12.51
C HIS A 252 16.18 11.43 14.00
N ASP A 253 15.21 11.73 14.87
CA ASP A 253 15.32 11.50 16.31
C ASP A 253 15.51 10.01 16.63
N LEU A 254 14.70 9.14 16.01
CA LEU A 254 14.79 7.69 16.20
C LEU A 254 16.11 7.11 15.67
N SER A 255 16.65 7.66 14.58
CA SER A 255 17.88 7.18 13.96
C SER A 255 19.15 7.77 14.58
N GLY A 256 19.03 8.78 15.45
CA GLY A 256 20.15 9.52 16.04
C GLY A 256 20.96 10.34 15.02
N VAL A 257 20.42 10.55 13.81
CA VAL A 257 21.11 11.29 12.74
C VAL A 257 20.64 12.75 12.76
N PRO A 258 21.52 13.74 12.94
CA PRO A 258 21.11 15.14 12.97
C PRO A 258 20.46 15.56 11.66
N MET A 259 19.41 16.38 11.76
CA MET A 259 18.75 16.95 10.60
C MET A 259 19.72 17.86 9.83
N PRO A 260 19.85 17.71 8.50
CA PRO A 260 20.65 18.64 7.71
C PRO A 260 20.08 20.05 7.85
N VAL A 261 20.85 20.97 8.43
CA VAL A 261 20.48 22.38 8.50
C VAL A 261 20.43 22.90 7.06
N ARG A 262 19.23 23.29 6.59
CA ARG A 262 19.12 24.05 5.35
C ARG A 262 19.75 25.42 5.63
N PRO A 263 20.76 25.86 4.86
CA PRO A 263 21.20 27.24 4.95
C PRO A 263 19.99 28.14 4.67
N GLY A 264 19.58 28.90 5.68
CA GLY A 264 18.60 29.97 5.49
C GLY A 264 19.17 31.03 4.53
N PRO A 265 18.35 31.97 4.04
CA PRO A 265 18.90 33.24 3.59
C PRO A 265 19.81 33.78 4.71
N PRO A 266 20.94 34.44 4.39
CA PRO A 266 21.76 35.07 5.42
C PRO A 266 20.84 35.98 6.24
N GLN A 267 20.67 35.64 7.51
CA GLN A 267 20.01 36.54 8.44
C GLN A 267 20.92 37.77 8.54
N PRO A 268 20.37 39.00 8.39
CA PRO A 268 21.17 40.18 8.70
C PRO A 268 21.69 40.00 10.12
N ALA A 269 23.00 40.18 10.29
CA ALA A 269 23.67 40.05 11.57
C ALA A 269 22.86 40.84 12.60
N GLN A 270 22.28 40.14 13.58
CA GLN A 270 21.78 40.80 14.77
C GLN A 270 23.01 41.41 15.43
N GLU A 271 23.16 42.72 15.28
CA GLU A 271 24.05 43.52 16.10
C GLU A 271 23.77 43.14 17.56
N GLY A 272 24.79 42.57 18.20
CA GLY A 272 24.73 42.19 19.59
C GLY A 272 24.51 43.45 20.43
N ASN A 273 23.31 43.58 20.99
CA ASN A 273 23.11 44.51 22.09
C ASN A 273 23.28 43.73 23.39
N ALA A 274 24.48 43.85 23.95
CA ALA A 274 24.71 43.64 25.36
C ALA A 274 23.86 44.68 26.12
N ASP A 275 22.92 44.21 26.94
CA ASP A 275 23.00 44.40 28.39
C ASP A 275 21.64 44.23 29.07
N ALA A 276 21.61 43.33 30.05
CA ALA A 276 20.58 43.31 31.06
C ALA A 276 21.01 44.23 32.22
N ARG A 277 20.28 45.34 32.41
CA ARG A 277 19.81 45.85 33.72
C ARG A 277 18.83 47.03 33.55
N PRO A 278 17.85 47.21 34.46
CA PRO A 278 16.75 48.14 34.27
C PRO A 278 16.94 49.47 35.02
N GLY A 279 16.48 50.59 34.46
CA GLY A 279 16.45 51.87 35.19
C GLY A 279 15.95 53.09 34.42
N SER A 280 14.70 53.46 34.70
CA SER A 280 14.08 54.81 34.72
C SER A 280 14.14 55.78 33.51
N ALA A 281 12.92 56.14 33.09
CA ALA A 281 12.37 57.50 33.01
C ALA A 281 12.72 58.48 31.85
N ARG A 282 11.60 59.00 31.32
CA ARG A 282 11.34 60.35 30.75
C ARG A 282 11.85 60.69 29.34
N GLY A 283 10.87 60.79 28.43
CA GLY A 283 10.46 62.08 27.84
C GLY A 283 11.16 62.53 26.55
N GLY A 284 10.36 62.99 25.57
CA GLY A 284 10.82 63.93 24.56
C GLY A 284 10.59 63.53 23.10
N GLU A 285 9.49 64.06 22.55
CA GLU A 285 9.34 64.72 21.24
C GLU A 285 9.77 64.06 19.91
N ALA A 286 8.85 64.21 18.95
CA ALA A 286 9.00 63.90 17.54
C ALA A 286 9.82 64.97 16.79
N GLY A 287 10.53 64.54 15.74
CA GLY A 287 11.13 65.41 14.73
C GLY A 287 11.39 64.66 13.41
N PRO A 288 10.97 65.16 12.23
CA PRO A 288 11.13 64.50 10.93
C PRO A 288 12.35 65.00 10.14
N ARG A 289 12.98 64.15 9.32
CA ARG A 289 13.94 64.40 8.19
C ARG A 289 14.62 63.05 7.89
N GLY A 290 14.91 62.56 6.68
CA GLY A 290 14.89 62.97 5.28
C GLY A 290 15.66 61.86 4.50
N PRO A 291 15.54 61.70 3.17
CA PRO A 291 16.09 60.56 2.45
C PRO A 291 17.49 60.84 1.90
N MET A 292 18.50 60.09 2.34
CA MET A 292 19.87 60.03 1.79
C MET A 292 20.49 58.72 2.32
N GLY A 293 21.27 57.92 1.59
CA GLY A 293 21.79 57.97 0.23
C GLY A 293 22.37 56.58 -0.04
N ARG A 294 22.42 56.19 -1.32
CA ARG A 294 23.20 55.04 -1.79
C ARG A 294 24.69 55.33 -1.54
N GLU A 295 25.28 54.70 -0.54
CA GLU A 295 26.73 54.54 -0.43
C GLU A 295 27.08 53.14 -0.97
N ALA A 296 27.58 53.10 -2.20
CA ALA A 296 29.01 53.09 -2.49
C ALA A 296 29.62 51.72 -2.19
N SER A 297 29.55 50.86 -3.21
CA SER A 297 30.31 49.62 -3.34
C SER A 297 31.78 49.84 -3.03
N SER A 298 32.30 49.09 -2.06
CA SER A 298 33.72 48.99 -1.76
C SER A 298 34.53 48.56 -2.99
N PRO A 299 35.83 48.92 -3.06
CA PRO A 299 36.66 48.73 -4.24
C PRO A 299 36.79 47.23 -4.59
N ARG A 300 36.52 46.86 -5.84
CA ARG A 300 36.86 45.54 -6.39
C ARG A 300 38.38 45.38 -6.34
N GLU A 301 38.87 44.49 -5.48
CA GLU A 301 40.17 43.86 -5.70
C GLU A 301 40.22 43.28 -7.13
N PRO A 302 41.38 43.33 -7.81
CA PRO A 302 41.51 42.71 -9.13
C PRO A 302 41.14 41.24 -8.98
N ALA A 303 40.09 40.81 -9.69
CA ALA A 303 39.62 39.44 -9.65
C ALA A 303 40.77 38.52 -10.06
N ALA A 304 41.40 37.88 -9.08
CA ALA A 304 42.34 36.80 -9.32
C ALA A 304 41.67 35.81 -10.29
N ASP A 305 42.41 35.37 -11.30
CA ASP A 305 41.90 34.47 -12.33
C ASP A 305 41.21 33.26 -11.68
N ARG A 306 39.87 33.25 -11.78
CA ARG A 306 39.01 32.34 -11.03
C ARG A 306 39.25 30.88 -11.39
N PHE A 307 39.82 30.60 -12.56
CA PHE A 307 40.05 29.26 -13.04
C PHE A 307 41.51 28.80 -12.89
N ALA A 308 42.45 29.70 -12.60
CA ALA A 308 43.90 29.39 -12.60
C ALA A 308 44.34 28.30 -11.62
N GLN A 309 43.55 28.01 -10.58
CA GLN A 309 43.86 26.93 -9.63
C GLN A 309 43.12 25.62 -9.92
N VAL A 310 42.23 25.59 -10.92
CA VAL A 310 41.32 24.47 -11.17
C VAL A 310 42.10 23.19 -11.49
N ASP A 311 43.07 23.23 -12.40
CA ASP A 311 43.84 22.04 -12.79
C ASP A 311 44.74 21.53 -11.64
N ARG A 312 45.17 22.42 -10.74
CA ARG A 312 45.90 22.03 -9.53
C ARG A 312 44.97 21.29 -8.56
N VAL A 313 43.81 21.85 -8.21
CA VAL A 313 42.87 21.21 -7.29
C VAL A 313 42.26 19.95 -7.87
N TRP A 314 42.12 19.87 -9.19
CA TRP A 314 41.68 18.66 -9.88
C TRP A 314 42.65 17.49 -9.69
N ARG A 315 43.95 17.73 -9.88
CA ARG A 315 44.98 16.70 -9.63
C ARG A 315 44.98 16.24 -8.17
N LEU A 316 44.77 17.15 -7.22
CA LEU A 316 44.64 16.80 -5.80
C LEU A 316 43.40 15.96 -5.52
N PHE A 317 42.28 16.25 -6.19
CA PHE A 317 41.09 15.41 -6.15
C PHE A 317 41.37 14.00 -6.69
N GLU A 318 42.02 13.87 -7.85
CA GLU A 318 42.36 12.57 -8.43
C GLU A 318 43.27 11.75 -7.51
N GLN A 319 44.22 12.39 -6.83
CA GLN A 319 45.06 11.75 -5.81
C GLN A 319 44.24 11.31 -4.58
N ALA A 320 43.29 12.12 -4.13
CA ALA A 320 42.42 11.80 -3.00
C ALA A 320 41.35 10.72 -3.33
N ALA A 321 41.08 10.48 -4.61
CA ALA A 321 40.15 9.46 -5.10
C ALA A 321 40.86 8.37 -5.91
N PRO A 322 41.76 7.56 -5.29
CA PRO A 322 42.62 6.62 -6.00
C PRO A 322 41.87 5.46 -6.67
N LEU A 323 40.63 5.18 -6.24
CA LEU A 323 39.76 4.18 -6.87
C LEU A 323 39.14 4.68 -8.18
N GLY A 324 39.33 5.95 -8.54
CA GLY A 324 38.66 6.61 -9.65
C GLY A 324 37.25 7.09 -9.29
N TYR A 325 36.51 7.54 -10.30
CA TYR A 325 35.15 8.04 -10.18
C TYR A 325 34.30 7.66 -11.41
N SER A 326 32.98 7.65 -11.26
CA SER A 326 32.04 7.55 -12.39
C SER A 326 31.60 8.93 -12.86
N THR A 327 31.22 9.81 -11.93
CA THR A 327 30.88 11.20 -12.21
C THR A 327 31.35 12.07 -11.05
N VAL A 328 31.85 13.25 -11.36
CA VAL A 328 32.27 14.26 -10.38
C VAL A 328 31.65 15.61 -10.74
N ASN A 329 31.21 16.34 -9.72
CA ASN A 329 30.75 17.71 -9.78
C ASN A 329 31.69 18.58 -8.94
N LEU A 330 32.49 19.39 -9.62
CA LEU A 330 33.33 20.43 -9.04
C LEU A 330 32.52 21.71 -8.93
N ARG A 331 32.24 22.14 -7.69
CA ARG A 331 31.69 23.46 -7.42
C ARG A 331 32.82 24.46 -7.22
N LEU A 332 32.76 25.54 -7.99
CA LEU A 332 33.74 26.61 -7.89
C LEU A 332 33.47 27.46 -6.64
N PRO A 333 34.52 27.92 -5.96
CA PRO A 333 34.37 28.77 -4.80
C PRO A 333 33.70 30.10 -5.18
N GLN A 334 32.90 30.62 -4.25
CA GLN A 334 32.60 32.06 -4.20
C GLN A 334 33.80 32.80 -3.61
N PRO A 335 33.91 34.14 -3.75
CA PRO A 335 35.02 34.89 -3.15
C PRO A 335 35.19 34.53 -1.67
N GLY A 336 36.39 34.04 -1.28
CA GLY A 336 36.69 33.59 0.08
C GLY A 336 36.17 32.20 0.48
N GLY A 337 35.58 31.44 -0.44
CA GLY A 337 35.10 30.07 -0.20
C GLY A 337 36.03 28.97 -0.69
N ASP A 338 35.69 27.71 -0.37
CA ASP A 338 36.49 26.53 -0.69
C ASP A 338 36.01 25.78 -1.95
N TYR A 339 36.90 24.98 -2.56
CA TYR A 339 36.53 24.07 -3.65
C TYR A 339 35.81 22.85 -3.08
N GLN A 340 34.66 22.51 -3.66
CA GLN A 340 33.89 21.33 -3.25
C GLN A 340 33.71 20.37 -4.41
N PHE A 341 34.19 19.14 -4.23
CA PHE A 341 33.98 18.02 -5.13
C PHE A 341 32.90 17.10 -4.55
N MET A 342 31.84 16.87 -5.32
CA MET A 342 30.89 15.80 -5.08
C MET A 342 31.06 14.74 -6.16
N TYR A 343 31.45 13.52 -5.79
CA TYR A 343 31.74 12.48 -6.78
C TYR A 343 31.14 11.13 -6.39
N PHE A 344 30.97 10.27 -7.39
CA PHE A 344 30.54 8.90 -7.22
C PHE A 344 31.73 7.97 -7.48
N ASP A 345 31.86 6.91 -6.69
CA ASP A 345 32.81 5.83 -6.98
C ASP A 345 32.53 5.21 -8.36
N PRO A 346 33.47 4.47 -8.99
CA PRO A 346 33.27 3.91 -10.33
C PRO A 346 32.03 3.02 -10.45
N ARG A 347 31.67 2.35 -9.34
CA ARG A 347 30.44 1.55 -9.22
C ARG A 347 29.66 2.04 -8.00
N PRO A 348 28.89 3.12 -8.12
CA PRO A 348 28.16 3.67 -6.99
C PRO A 348 27.04 2.71 -6.58
N ALA A 349 26.77 2.60 -5.28
CA ALA A 349 25.69 1.75 -4.77
C ALA A 349 24.31 2.20 -5.30
N HIS A 350 24.10 3.52 -5.41
CA HIS A 350 22.91 4.16 -5.98
C HIS A 350 23.18 5.66 -6.22
N GLU A 351 22.21 6.37 -6.80
CA GLU A 351 22.30 7.79 -7.21
C GLU A 351 22.51 8.83 -6.11
N ARG A 352 22.50 8.40 -4.85
CA ARG A 352 22.72 9.25 -3.67
C ARG A 352 23.91 8.81 -2.83
N ALA A 353 24.63 7.79 -3.29
CA ALA A 353 25.86 7.31 -2.68
C ALA A 353 27.06 8.15 -3.15
N TRP A 354 26.97 9.48 -2.97
CA TRP A 354 28.04 10.40 -3.32
C TRP A 354 29.01 10.59 -2.15
N ASN A 355 30.26 10.79 -2.51
CA ASN A 355 31.35 11.23 -1.67
C ASN A 355 31.47 12.75 -1.77
N ARG A 356 31.98 13.40 -0.72
CA ARG A 356 32.24 14.84 -0.70
C ARG A 356 33.66 15.10 -0.23
N LEU A 357 34.40 15.85 -1.04
CA LEU A 357 35.74 16.33 -0.72
C LEU A 357 35.72 17.87 -0.76
N THR A 358 36.26 18.51 0.27
CA THR A 358 36.39 19.97 0.37
C THR A 358 37.88 20.31 0.44
N LEU A 359 38.34 21.17 -0.46
CA LEU A 359 39.73 21.61 -0.55
C LEU A 359 39.82 23.12 -0.34
N ALA A 360 40.77 23.56 0.49
CA ALA A 360 40.98 24.98 0.78
C ALA A 360 41.41 25.74 -0.48
N ALA A 361 40.80 26.89 -0.77
CA ALA A 361 41.04 27.62 -2.03
C ALA A 361 42.44 28.26 -2.15
N GLY A 362 43.17 28.47 -1.05
CA GLY A 362 44.52 29.04 -1.06
C GLY A 362 45.63 27.98 -1.05
N THR A 363 45.49 26.95 -0.21
CA THR A 363 46.55 25.94 0.00
C THR A 363 46.33 24.66 -0.82
N GLY A 364 45.09 24.36 -1.20
CA GLY A 364 44.70 23.08 -1.79
C GLY A 364 44.65 21.93 -0.77
N GLU A 365 44.80 22.22 0.52
CA GLU A 365 44.76 21.19 1.56
C GLU A 365 43.37 20.57 1.69
N VAL A 366 43.34 19.27 1.97
CA VAL A 366 42.11 18.52 2.22
C VAL A 366 41.55 18.93 3.57
N GLN A 367 40.49 19.74 3.58
CA GLN A 367 39.81 20.11 4.82
C GLN A 367 38.87 18.99 5.32
N SER A 368 38.17 18.33 4.39
CA SER A 368 37.23 17.26 4.74
C SER A 368 37.04 16.29 3.57
N HIS A 369 37.05 14.99 3.84
CA HIS A 369 36.71 13.95 2.87
C HIS A 369 35.70 12.98 3.49
N ILE A 370 34.43 13.16 3.15
CA ILE A 370 33.33 12.33 3.63
C ILE A 370 32.99 11.32 2.55
N ARG A 371 33.31 10.05 2.76
CA ARG A 371 32.96 8.96 1.83
C ARG A 371 31.67 8.29 2.25
N TYR A 372 30.90 7.84 1.28
CA TYR A 372 29.65 7.13 1.52
C TYR A 372 29.91 5.76 2.18
N ALA A 373 30.96 5.06 1.77
CA ALA A 373 31.34 3.76 2.30
C ALA A 373 31.58 3.79 3.82
N ASP A 374 32.15 4.88 4.32
CA ASP A 374 32.55 5.03 5.73
C ASP A 374 31.39 5.44 6.65
N ARG A 375 30.22 5.81 6.07
CA ARG A 375 29.06 6.21 6.88
C ARG A 375 28.44 5.02 7.62
N PRO A 376 27.95 5.23 8.85
CA PRO A 376 27.19 4.22 9.58
C PRO A 376 25.85 3.93 8.88
N LEU A 377 25.26 2.76 9.19
CA LEU A 377 24.06 2.26 8.49
C LEU A 377 22.86 3.21 8.62
N ASN A 378 22.65 3.80 9.80
CA ASN A 378 21.57 4.76 10.03
C ASN A 378 21.69 5.99 9.11
N GLU A 379 22.88 6.57 8.96
CA GLU A 379 23.13 7.68 8.03
C GLU A 379 22.96 7.28 6.56
N LYS A 380 23.42 6.08 6.20
CA LYS A 380 23.21 5.52 4.85
C LYS A 380 21.71 5.40 4.55
N LEU A 381 20.91 4.87 5.48
CA LEU A 381 19.46 4.77 5.31
C LEU A 381 18.78 6.13 5.24
N MET A 382 19.09 7.06 6.15
CA MET A 382 18.50 8.41 6.16
C MET A 382 18.84 9.21 4.91
N SER A 383 20.06 9.12 4.41
CA SER A 383 20.48 9.78 3.16
C SER A 383 19.94 9.08 1.89
N SER A 384 19.47 7.85 2.02
CA SER A 384 19.00 7.00 0.91
C SER A 384 17.49 6.82 0.83
N MET A 385 16.70 7.70 1.45
CA MET A 385 15.23 7.63 1.37
C MET A 385 14.70 7.55 -0.06
N LEU A 386 15.21 8.36 -1.01
CA LEU A 386 14.79 8.29 -2.42
C LEU A 386 15.20 6.97 -3.08
N PRO A 387 16.47 6.51 -2.98
CA PRO A 387 16.85 5.18 -3.45
C PRO A 387 16.04 4.03 -2.86
N LEU A 388 15.66 4.10 -1.58
CA LEU A 388 14.80 3.10 -0.95
C LEU A 388 13.38 3.14 -1.53
N HIS A 389 12.84 4.35 -1.72
CA HIS A 389 11.52 4.56 -2.31
C HIS A 389 11.42 4.11 -3.76
N SER A 390 12.45 4.40 -4.58
CA SER A 390 12.51 4.02 -6.00
C SER A 390 13.00 2.59 -6.23
N GLY A 391 13.51 1.92 -5.19
CA GLY A 391 14.15 0.62 -5.28
C GLY A 391 15.59 0.65 -5.80
N SER A 392 16.15 1.82 -6.16
CA SER A 392 17.54 1.93 -6.65
C SER A 392 18.59 1.58 -5.60
N PHE A 393 18.24 1.59 -4.31
CA PHE A 393 19.10 1.11 -3.24
C PHE A 393 19.49 -0.37 -3.40
N PHE A 394 18.62 -1.20 -3.98
CA PHE A 394 18.89 -2.63 -4.25
C PHE A 394 19.32 -2.88 -5.70
N GLY A 395 19.79 -1.84 -6.40
CA GLY A 395 20.18 -1.92 -7.80
C GLY A 395 19.01 -2.12 -8.75
N MET A 396 19.30 -2.66 -9.95
CA MET A 396 18.31 -2.86 -11.00
C MET A 396 17.16 -3.81 -10.61
N PRO A 397 17.40 -4.95 -9.94
CA PRO A 397 16.32 -5.83 -9.50
C PRO A 397 15.31 -5.12 -8.57
N GLY A 398 15.81 -4.29 -7.63
CA GLY A 398 14.96 -3.50 -6.74
C GLY A 398 14.10 -2.48 -7.47
N ARG A 399 14.67 -1.77 -8.45
CA ARG A 399 13.93 -0.81 -9.29
C ARG A 399 12.83 -1.48 -10.10
N ILE A 400 13.15 -2.61 -10.74
CA ILE A 400 12.17 -3.39 -11.50
C ILE A 400 11.05 -3.87 -10.57
N ALA A 401 11.39 -4.41 -9.40
CA ALA A 401 10.42 -4.86 -8.41
C ALA A 401 9.51 -3.70 -7.95
N MET A 402 10.07 -2.53 -7.66
CA MET A 402 9.31 -1.35 -7.24
C MET A 402 8.42 -0.81 -8.35
N MET A 403 8.90 -0.77 -9.60
CA MET A 403 8.12 -0.39 -10.77
C MET A 403 6.93 -1.33 -10.96
N VAL A 404 7.18 -2.64 -10.96
CA VAL A 404 6.13 -3.66 -11.13
C VAL A 404 5.11 -3.55 -10.00
N ALA A 405 5.54 -3.47 -8.74
CA ALA A 405 4.63 -3.26 -7.62
C ALA A 405 3.79 -2.00 -7.79
N SER A 406 4.39 -0.88 -8.19
CA SER A 406 3.70 0.39 -8.43
C SER A 406 2.63 0.27 -9.54
N LEU A 407 2.96 -0.43 -10.63
CA LEU A 407 2.04 -0.69 -11.75
C LEU A 407 0.95 -1.74 -11.43
N ILE A 408 1.11 -2.53 -10.36
CA ILE A 408 0.05 -3.43 -9.87
C ILE A 408 -0.98 -2.66 -9.01
N MET A 409 -0.69 -1.43 -8.55
CA MET A 409 -1.62 -0.67 -7.70
C MET A 409 -3.04 -0.52 -8.31
N PRO A 410 -3.21 -0.27 -9.64
CA PRO A 410 -4.52 -0.30 -10.27
C PRO A 410 -5.24 -1.64 -10.18
N LEU A 411 -4.53 -2.76 -10.23
CA LEU A 411 -5.12 -4.08 -10.02
C LEU A 411 -5.80 -4.16 -8.66
N PHE A 412 -5.18 -3.66 -7.59
CA PHE A 412 -5.77 -3.69 -6.24
C PHE A 412 -7.00 -2.81 -6.10
N ALA A 413 -6.94 -1.59 -6.64
CA ALA A 413 -8.07 -0.67 -6.61
C ALA A 413 -9.27 -1.25 -7.38
N ILE A 414 -9.05 -1.80 -8.58
CA ILE A 414 -10.08 -2.42 -9.41
C ILE A 414 -10.65 -3.67 -8.74
N THR A 415 -9.78 -4.58 -8.30
CA THR A 415 -10.23 -5.85 -7.70
C THR A 415 -10.94 -5.63 -6.36
N GLY A 416 -10.49 -4.67 -5.55
CA GLY A 416 -11.19 -4.24 -4.34
C GLY A 416 -12.59 -3.69 -4.63
N LEU A 417 -12.72 -2.84 -5.65
CA LEU A 417 -14.01 -2.32 -6.10
C LEU A 417 -14.94 -3.42 -6.62
N VAL A 418 -14.44 -4.33 -7.45
CA VAL A 418 -15.21 -5.49 -7.96
C VAL A 418 -15.73 -6.36 -6.82
N LEU A 419 -14.89 -6.68 -5.83
CA LEU A 419 -15.29 -7.48 -4.67
C LEU A 419 -16.35 -6.79 -3.81
N TYR A 420 -16.30 -5.46 -3.72
CA TYR A 420 -17.30 -4.64 -3.04
C TYR A 420 -18.65 -4.62 -3.79
N ILE A 421 -18.62 -4.35 -5.10
CA ILE A 421 -19.83 -4.32 -5.94
C ILE A 421 -20.52 -5.69 -5.92
N ASP A 422 -19.78 -6.78 -6.09
CA ASP A 422 -20.36 -8.13 -6.05
C ASP A 422 -21.00 -8.43 -4.69
N ARG A 423 -20.38 -8.00 -3.58
CA ARG A 423 -20.97 -8.14 -2.25
C ARG A 423 -22.27 -7.34 -2.11
N ARG A 424 -22.33 -6.12 -2.67
CA ARG A 424 -23.54 -5.28 -2.65
C ARG A 424 -24.67 -5.87 -3.49
N ARG A 425 -24.36 -6.36 -4.70
CA ARG A 425 -25.32 -7.02 -5.59
C ARG A 425 -25.97 -8.23 -4.91
N LYS A 426 -25.16 -9.08 -4.26
CA LYS A 426 -25.68 -10.24 -3.54
C LYS A 426 -26.56 -9.87 -2.35
N ALA A 427 -26.18 -8.85 -1.58
CA ALA A 427 -27.01 -8.34 -0.49
C ALA A 427 -28.35 -7.75 -1.00
N GLN A 428 -28.35 -7.10 -2.16
CA GLN A 428 -29.56 -6.59 -2.80
C GLN A 428 -30.47 -7.72 -3.27
N VAL A 429 -29.91 -8.75 -3.93
CA VAL A 429 -30.68 -9.94 -4.38
C VAL A 429 -31.29 -10.69 -3.19
N ALA A 430 -30.56 -10.85 -2.10
CA ALA A 430 -31.10 -11.44 -0.87
C ALA A 430 -32.25 -10.59 -0.30
N ARG A 431 -32.09 -9.26 -0.28
CA ARG A 431 -33.12 -8.33 0.18
C ARG A 431 -34.35 -8.30 -0.73
N SER A 432 -34.19 -8.36 -2.05
CA SER A 432 -35.31 -8.41 -2.99
C SER A 432 -36.06 -9.73 -2.88
N ALA A 433 -35.35 -10.85 -2.70
CA ALA A 433 -35.97 -12.14 -2.43
C ALA A 433 -36.77 -12.13 -1.12
N LEU A 434 -36.24 -11.49 -0.06
CA LEU A 434 -36.96 -11.29 1.21
C LEU A 434 -38.26 -10.49 1.02
N LEU A 435 -38.20 -9.38 0.25
CA LEU A 435 -39.35 -8.53 -0.03
C LEU A 435 -40.40 -9.22 -0.92
N GLN A 436 -39.96 -9.96 -1.95
CA GLN A 436 -40.86 -10.73 -2.83
C GLN A 436 -41.58 -11.85 -2.07
N ALA A 437 -40.94 -12.42 -1.05
CA ALA A 437 -41.55 -13.44 -0.20
C ALA A 437 -42.46 -12.85 0.91
N GLY A 438 -42.70 -11.53 0.93
CA GLY A 438 -43.59 -10.89 1.92
C GLY A 438 -43.12 -10.99 3.37
N LEU A 439 -41.84 -11.29 3.60
CA LEU A 439 -41.30 -11.58 4.92
C LEU A 439 -40.82 -10.31 5.63
N LYS A 440 -41.41 -10.01 6.80
CA LYS A 440 -40.83 -9.05 7.75
C LYS A 440 -39.53 -9.66 8.33
N PRO A 441 -38.46 -8.86 8.57
CA PRO A 441 -37.19 -9.36 9.13
C PRO A 441 -37.30 -9.86 10.58
N THR A 442 -38.47 -9.74 11.20
CA THR A 442 -38.78 -10.17 12.56
C THR A 442 -39.73 -11.34 12.48
N GLY A 443 -39.30 -12.50 12.98
CA GLY A 443 -40.06 -13.75 13.02
C GLY A 443 -41.32 -13.66 13.88
N GLU A 444 -42.34 -12.95 13.41
CA GLU A 444 -43.68 -13.02 13.98
C GLU A 444 -44.22 -14.44 13.74
N ARG A 445 -44.54 -15.13 14.84
CA ARG A 445 -45.14 -16.46 14.84
C ARG A 445 -46.54 -16.35 14.23
N GLY A 446 -46.68 -16.68 12.95
CA GLY A 446 -47.99 -16.99 12.37
C GLY A 446 -48.62 -18.18 13.09
N THR A 447 -49.89 -18.07 13.45
CA THR A 447 -50.67 -18.96 14.33
C THR A 447 -51.34 -20.13 13.59
N GLY A 448 -50.76 -20.62 12.49
CA GLY A 448 -51.32 -21.76 11.75
C GLY A 448 -50.85 -23.10 12.32
N GLU A 449 -51.77 -23.95 12.78
CA GLU A 449 -51.59 -25.33 13.29
C GLU A 449 -51.25 -26.37 12.20
N GLY A 450 -50.68 -25.95 11.06
CA GLY A 450 -50.21 -26.86 10.00
C GLY A 450 -48.73 -27.25 10.17
N GLU A 451 -48.34 -28.41 9.61
CA GLU A 451 -46.94 -28.84 9.56
C GLU A 451 -46.09 -27.79 8.83
N ARG A 452 -45.24 -27.09 9.59
CA ARG A 452 -44.42 -25.97 9.11
C ARG A 452 -43.12 -26.48 8.50
N ILE A 453 -42.75 -25.97 7.32
CA ILE A 453 -41.45 -26.25 6.71
C ILE A 453 -40.42 -25.29 7.29
N HIS A 454 -39.32 -25.83 7.82
CA HIS A 454 -38.23 -25.02 8.36
C HIS A 454 -37.06 -24.99 7.37
N VAL A 455 -36.62 -23.80 6.93
CA VAL A 455 -35.43 -23.64 6.10
C VAL A 455 -34.32 -23.05 6.96
N VAL A 456 -33.22 -23.79 7.12
CA VAL A 456 -32.13 -23.40 8.02
C VAL A 456 -30.87 -23.13 7.20
N PHE A 457 -30.23 -21.98 7.37
CA PHE A 457 -29.05 -21.63 6.58
C PHE A 457 -27.81 -21.31 7.41
N ALA A 458 -26.65 -21.69 6.87
CA ALA A 458 -25.34 -21.28 7.37
C ALA A 458 -24.58 -20.56 6.26
N SER A 459 -24.40 -19.24 6.37
CA SER A 459 -23.76 -18.43 5.34
C SER A 459 -22.76 -17.40 5.90
N GLN A 460 -21.61 -17.26 5.24
CA GLN A 460 -20.64 -16.21 5.55
C GLN A 460 -20.77 -15.00 4.62
N THR A 461 -21.11 -15.24 3.36
CA THR A 461 -21.11 -14.26 2.26
C THR A 461 -22.48 -14.07 1.61
N GLY A 462 -23.51 -14.75 2.11
CA GLY A 462 -24.91 -14.61 1.67
C GLY A 462 -25.38 -15.62 0.63
N ASN A 463 -24.52 -16.49 0.08
CA ASN A 463 -24.92 -17.48 -0.94
C ASN A 463 -25.97 -18.47 -0.40
N ALA A 464 -25.66 -19.19 0.68
CA ALA A 464 -26.61 -20.11 1.33
C ALA A 464 -27.88 -19.40 1.84
N GLU A 465 -27.73 -18.18 2.34
CA GLU A 465 -28.87 -17.36 2.77
C GLU A 465 -29.80 -17.02 1.60
N THR A 466 -29.24 -16.59 0.46
CA THR A 466 -30.02 -16.31 -0.76
C THR A 466 -30.78 -17.56 -1.22
N GLN A 467 -30.13 -18.71 -1.21
CA GLN A 467 -30.78 -19.97 -1.62
C GLN A 467 -31.85 -20.41 -0.61
N ALA A 468 -31.69 -20.09 0.68
CA ALA A 468 -32.69 -20.36 1.70
C ALA A 468 -33.95 -19.52 1.50
N TRP A 469 -33.81 -18.23 1.23
CA TRP A 469 -34.95 -17.37 0.92
C TRP A 469 -35.65 -17.77 -0.38
N LYS A 470 -34.91 -18.15 -1.43
CA LYS A 470 -35.50 -18.71 -2.66
C LYS A 470 -36.29 -20.00 -2.39
N THR A 471 -35.70 -20.90 -1.59
CA THR A 471 -36.36 -22.15 -1.19
C THR A 471 -37.64 -21.86 -0.41
N ALA A 472 -37.61 -20.91 0.52
CA ALA A 472 -38.77 -20.51 1.31
C ALA A 472 -39.89 -19.90 0.46
N GLY A 473 -39.52 -18.98 -0.46
CA GLY A 473 -40.47 -18.38 -1.40
C GLY A 473 -41.19 -19.43 -2.25
N ALA A 474 -40.52 -20.52 -2.63
CA ALA A 474 -41.14 -21.56 -3.45
C ALA A 474 -42.20 -22.39 -2.72
N PHE A 475 -42.01 -22.69 -1.43
CA PHE A 475 -43.05 -23.35 -0.63
C PHE A 475 -44.18 -22.40 -0.27
N GLN A 476 -43.87 -21.14 0.00
CA GLN A 476 -44.90 -20.14 0.30
C GLN A 476 -45.79 -19.86 -0.91
N ALA A 477 -45.23 -19.84 -2.13
CA ALA A 477 -45.99 -19.77 -3.37
C ALA A 477 -46.93 -20.97 -3.57
N ALA A 478 -46.62 -22.13 -2.97
CA ALA A 478 -47.50 -23.30 -2.92
C ALA A 478 -48.53 -23.25 -1.77
N GLY A 479 -48.61 -22.13 -1.02
CA GLY A 479 -49.52 -21.97 0.11
C GLY A 479 -49.07 -22.65 1.40
N LEU A 480 -47.83 -23.14 1.49
CA LEU A 480 -47.31 -23.83 2.66
C LEU A 480 -46.72 -22.86 3.69
N ALA A 481 -46.86 -23.17 4.98
CA ALA A 481 -46.28 -22.38 6.05
C ALA A 481 -44.77 -22.65 6.15
N VAL A 482 -43.96 -21.60 6.03
CA VAL A 482 -42.48 -21.70 6.03
C VAL A 482 -41.87 -20.77 7.08
N ALA A 483 -40.81 -21.23 7.76
CA ALA A 483 -39.97 -20.38 8.59
C ALA A 483 -38.48 -20.52 8.24
N VAL A 484 -37.77 -19.40 8.14
CA VAL A 484 -36.34 -19.36 7.80
C VAL A 484 -35.53 -19.01 9.04
N HIS A 485 -34.50 -19.80 9.34
CA HIS A 485 -33.66 -19.62 10.54
C HIS A 485 -32.17 -19.63 10.19
N PRO A 486 -31.36 -18.69 10.71
CA PRO A 486 -29.91 -18.85 10.71
C PRO A 486 -29.52 -20.02 11.62
N LEU A 487 -28.64 -20.92 11.17
CA LEU A 487 -28.25 -22.10 11.95
C LEU A 487 -27.69 -21.75 13.34
N GLY A 488 -26.94 -20.65 13.44
CA GLY A 488 -26.35 -20.22 14.71
C GLY A 488 -27.32 -19.67 15.75
N THR A 489 -28.60 -19.46 15.41
CA THR A 489 -29.63 -19.05 16.38
C THR A 489 -30.41 -20.23 16.95
N LEU A 490 -30.18 -21.44 16.42
CA LEU A 490 -30.83 -22.66 16.88
C LEU A 490 -29.95 -23.40 17.88
N THR A 491 -30.59 -24.24 18.68
CA THR A 491 -29.96 -25.26 19.51
C THR A 491 -30.34 -26.65 19.00
N PRO A 492 -29.57 -27.71 19.30
CA PRO A 492 -29.94 -29.07 18.95
C PRO A 492 -31.31 -29.51 19.49
N ASN A 493 -31.78 -28.95 20.62
CA ASN A 493 -33.11 -29.24 21.16
C ASN A 493 -34.24 -28.57 20.36
N ASP A 494 -34.01 -27.39 19.76
CA ASP A 494 -35.01 -26.73 18.93
C ASP A 494 -35.38 -27.60 17.71
N LEU A 495 -34.43 -28.41 17.22
CA LEU A 495 -34.65 -29.32 16.10
C LEU A 495 -35.62 -30.46 16.42
N LYS A 496 -35.80 -30.85 17.69
CA LYS A 496 -36.75 -31.90 18.09
C LYS A 496 -38.20 -31.56 17.75
N GLY A 497 -38.54 -30.28 17.85
CA GLY A 497 -39.88 -29.77 17.56
C GLY A 497 -40.14 -29.50 16.09
N MET A 498 -39.14 -29.69 15.22
CA MET A 498 -39.24 -29.41 13.78
C MET A 498 -39.42 -30.74 13.05
N GLY A 499 -40.62 -31.03 12.54
CA GLY A 499 -40.87 -32.28 11.80
C GLY A 499 -40.06 -32.38 10.50
N ARG A 500 -39.98 -31.28 9.72
CA ARG A 500 -39.21 -31.20 8.48
C ARG A 500 -38.30 -29.98 8.41
N VAL A 501 -37.02 -30.22 8.13
CA VAL A 501 -36.00 -29.16 8.02
C VAL A 501 -35.20 -29.26 6.72
N LEU A 502 -35.05 -28.14 6.02
CA LEU A 502 -34.23 -27.99 4.82
C LEU A 502 -32.98 -27.17 5.16
N PHE A 503 -31.85 -27.84 5.28
CA PHE A 503 -30.57 -27.20 5.59
C PHE A 503 -29.86 -26.72 4.33
N ILE A 504 -29.30 -25.52 4.39
CA ILE A 504 -28.48 -24.94 3.32
C ILE A 504 -27.19 -24.39 3.93
N ALA A 505 -26.09 -25.12 3.77
CA ALA A 505 -24.87 -24.89 4.53
C ALA A 505 -23.67 -24.59 3.62
N SER A 506 -23.07 -23.41 3.75
CA SER A 506 -21.81 -23.09 3.07
C SER A 506 -20.60 -23.58 3.84
N THR A 507 -19.60 -24.12 3.14
CA THR A 507 -18.27 -24.39 3.70
C THR A 507 -17.36 -23.17 3.52
N TYR A 508 -16.51 -22.87 4.51
CA TYR A 508 -15.62 -21.71 4.49
C TYR A 508 -14.17 -22.06 4.82
N GLY A 509 -13.22 -21.49 4.06
CA GLY A 509 -11.79 -21.73 4.25
C GLY A 509 -11.39 -23.17 3.94
N GLU A 510 -10.65 -23.81 4.85
CA GLU A 510 -10.16 -25.19 4.73
C GLU A 510 -11.21 -26.22 5.17
N GLY A 511 -12.49 -26.04 4.82
CA GLY A 511 -13.54 -27.00 5.16
C GLY A 511 -14.40 -26.66 6.39
N ALA A 512 -14.15 -25.52 7.05
CA ALA A 512 -14.83 -25.16 8.29
C ALA A 512 -16.24 -24.57 8.08
N ALA A 513 -17.02 -24.53 9.16
CA ALA A 513 -18.31 -23.85 9.18
C ALA A 513 -18.18 -22.31 9.03
N PRO A 514 -19.20 -21.63 8.47
CA PRO A 514 -19.30 -20.18 8.48
C PRO A 514 -19.27 -19.64 9.91
N ALA A 515 -18.77 -18.41 10.09
CA ALA A 515 -18.72 -17.80 11.42
C ALA A 515 -20.13 -17.67 12.04
N SER A 516 -21.16 -17.50 11.22
CA SER A 516 -22.56 -17.43 11.66
C SER A 516 -23.09 -18.74 12.25
N ALA A 517 -22.50 -19.90 11.93
CA ALA A 517 -22.94 -21.21 12.41
C ALA A 517 -22.10 -21.75 13.58
N ARG A 518 -21.02 -21.06 13.95
CA ARG A 518 -20.11 -21.49 15.03
C ARG A 518 -20.80 -21.79 16.36
N PRO A 519 -21.78 -21.01 16.84
CA PRO A 519 -22.48 -21.34 18.08
C PRO A 519 -23.09 -22.74 18.03
N PHE A 520 -23.77 -23.09 16.93
CA PHE A 520 -24.34 -24.41 16.71
C PHE A 520 -23.26 -25.51 16.62
N VAL A 521 -22.16 -25.25 15.91
CA VAL A 521 -21.04 -26.21 15.78
C VAL A 521 -20.40 -26.55 17.13
N SER A 522 -20.34 -25.60 18.05
CA SER A 522 -19.89 -25.89 19.42
C SER A 522 -20.85 -26.82 20.16
N LEU A 523 -22.16 -26.70 19.90
CA LEU A 523 -23.20 -27.56 20.48
C LEU A 523 -23.21 -28.96 19.85
N MET A 524 -22.79 -29.11 18.59
CA MET A 524 -22.65 -30.43 17.93
C MET A 524 -21.66 -31.37 18.64
N LYS A 525 -20.76 -30.84 19.48
CA LYS A 525 -19.80 -31.62 20.27
C LYS A 525 -20.39 -32.20 21.56
N GLN A 526 -21.57 -31.74 21.96
CA GLN A 526 -22.26 -32.23 23.14
C GLN A 526 -22.97 -33.56 22.82
N PRO A 527 -23.39 -34.33 23.85
CA PRO A 527 -24.17 -35.55 23.64
C PRO A 527 -25.37 -35.26 22.75
N CYS A 528 -25.54 -36.10 21.76
CA CYS A 528 -26.52 -35.86 20.73
C CYS A 528 -27.97 -35.97 21.29
N PRO A 529 -28.87 -35.03 20.95
CA PRO A 529 -30.30 -35.20 21.23
C PRO A 529 -30.94 -36.26 20.34
N ASP A 530 -31.99 -36.93 20.83
CA ASP A 530 -32.85 -37.78 19.99
C ASP A 530 -33.57 -36.93 18.94
N LEU A 531 -33.20 -37.12 17.67
CA LEU A 531 -33.80 -36.50 16.48
C LEU A 531 -34.51 -37.53 15.59
N SER A 532 -34.91 -38.69 16.12
CA SER A 532 -35.56 -39.77 15.36
C SER A 532 -36.81 -39.34 14.57
N MET A 533 -37.51 -38.31 15.04
CA MET A 533 -38.71 -37.75 14.41
C MET A 533 -38.42 -36.67 13.35
N LEU A 534 -37.17 -36.24 13.19
CA LEU A 534 -36.78 -35.18 12.27
C LEU A 534 -36.51 -35.75 10.87
N GLY A 535 -37.32 -35.33 9.89
CA GLY A 535 -37.00 -35.48 8.47
C GLY A 535 -36.19 -34.29 7.97
N TYR A 536 -35.05 -34.52 7.30
CA TYR A 536 -34.26 -33.41 6.76
C TYR A 536 -33.75 -33.60 5.34
N ALA A 537 -33.50 -32.50 4.64
CA ALA A 537 -32.71 -32.49 3.42
C ALA A 537 -31.60 -31.43 3.53
N LEU A 538 -30.47 -31.66 2.87
CA LEU A 538 -29.31 -30.79 2.97
C LEU A 538 -28.73 -30.45 1.59
N LEU A 539 -28.65 -29.15 1.33
CA LEU A 539 -27.85 -28.57 0.25
C LEU A 539 -26.53 -28.05 0.84
N ALA A 540 -25.43 -28.76 0.56
CA ALA A 540 -24.09 -28.38 0.97
C ALA A 540 -23.43 -27.54 -0.13
N LEU A 541 -23.01 -26.32 0.19
CA LEU A 541 -22.36 -25.40 -0.74
C LEU A 541 -20.85 -25.43 -0.50
N GLY A 542 -20.11 -25.81 -1.54
CA GLY A 542 -18.64 -25.82 -1.53
C GLY A 542 -18.07 -25.29 -2.83
N ASP A 543 -16.76 -25.40 -2.99
CA ASP A 543 -16.04 -25.07 -4.22
C ASP A 543 -14.92 -26.11 -4.35
N ARG A 544 -14.89 -26.83 -5.49
CA ARG A 544 -13.92 -27.91 -5.73
C ARG A 544 -12.48 -27.39 -5.88
N GLY A 545 -12.30 -26.08 -6.01
CA GLY A 545 -11.01 -25.39 -5.93
C GLY A 545 -10.43 -25.27 -4.51
N TYR A 546 -11.11 -25.80 -3.49
CA TYR A 546 -10.60 -25.96 -2.12
C TYR A 546 -10.42 -27.45 -1.76
N PRO A 547 -9.44 -27.81 -0.92
CA PRO A 547 -9.16 -29.22 -0.59
C PRO A 547 -10.34 -29.96 0.04
N HIS A 548 -11.14 -29.25 0.84
CA HIS A 548 -12.22 -29.80 1.64
C HIS A 548 -13.59 -29.43 1.07
N PHE A 549 -13.89 -29.94 -0.14
CA PHE A 549 -15.15 -29.70 -0.83
C PHE A 549 -16.36 -30.12 0.02
N CYS A 550 -17.30 -29.18 0.23
CA CYS A 550 -18.53 -29.36 1.02
C CYS A 550 -18.33 -29.90 2.45
N ALA A 551 -17.11 -29.81 3.03
CA ALA A 551 -16.79 -30.49 4.29
C ALA A 551 -17.73 -30.16 5.45
N PHE A 552 -17.99 -28.89 5.75
CA PHE A 552 -18.96 -28.54 6.80
C PHE A 552 -20.37 -29.12 6.55
N GLY A 553 -20.84 -29.13 5.30
CA GLY A 553 -22.10 -29.79 4.96
C GLY A 553 -22.05 -31.30 5.22
N ARG A 554 -20.94 -31.97 4.89
CA ARG A 554 -20.74 -33.40 5.20
C ARG A 554 -20.73 -33.66 6.69
N ASP A 555 -20.05 -32.81 7.47
CA ASP A 555 -19.98 -32.91 8.93
C ASP A 555 -21.37 -32.72 9.56
N LEU A 556 -22.14 -31.75 9.07
CA LEU A 556 -23.52 -31.51 9.52
C LEU A 556 -24.44 -32.70 9.20
N ASP A 557 -24.32 -33.26 8.00
CA ASP A 557 -25.07 -34.44 7.57
C ASP A 557 -24.78 -35.67 8.43
N ALA A 558 -23.49 -35.96 8.63
CA ALA A 558 -23.04 -37.07 9.46
C ALA A 558 -23.51 -36.91 10.92
N TRP A 559 -23.45 -35.69 11.45
CA TRP A 559 -23.94 -35.40 12.80
C TRP A 559 -25.45 -35.61 12.91
N LEU A 560 -26.26 -35.09 11.98
CA LEU A 560 -27.72 -35.29 11.97
C LEU A 560 -28.10 -36.78 11.93
N GLN A 561 -27.41 -37.57 11.10
CA GLN A 561 -27.64 -39.02 11.01
C GLN A 561 -27.22 -39.74 12.29
N SER A 562 -26.08 -39.36 12.89
CA SER A 562 -25.66 -39.92 14.19
C SER A 562 -26.65 -39.62 15.32
N CYS A 563 -27.49 -38.61 15.12
CA CYS A 563 -28.55 -38.20 16.02
C CYS A 563 -29.92 -38.84 15.76
N GLY A 564 -30.00 -39.76 14.80
CA GLY A 564 -31.24 -40.47 14.45
C GLY A 564 -32.13 -39.72 13.45
N ALA A 565 -31.75 -38.53 12.97
CA ALA A 565 -32.53 -37.81 11.97
C ALA A 565 -32.57 -38.56 10.64
N LYS A 566 -33.72 -38.55 9.98
CA LYS A 566 -33.95 -39.27 8.72
C LYS A 566 -33.75 -38.34 7.53
N ALA A 567 -32.79 -38.67 6.68
CA ALA A 567 -32.60 -37.95 5.41
C ALA A 567 -33.79 -38.23 4.46
N LEU A 568 -34.46 -37.17 4.03
CA LEU A 568 -35.54 -37.21 3.02
C LEU A 568 -35.00 -37.49 1.62
N ALA A 569 -33.75 -37.08 1.37
CA ALA A 569 -33.01 -37.35 0.15
C ALA A 569 -31.50 -37.34 0.45
N PRO A 570 -30.67 -37.97 -0.41
CA PRO A 570 -29.23 -37.84 -0.30
C PRO A 570 -28.79 -36.37 -0.28
N ARG A 571 -27.79 -36.05 0.53
CA ARG A 571 -27.17 -34.72 0.57
C ARG A 571 -26.74 -34.29 -0.84
N ILE A 572 -27.17 -33.11 -1.25
CA ILE A 572 -26.80 -32.52 -2.53
C ILE A 572 -25.59 -31.61 -2.30
N GLU A 573 -24.51 -31.84 -3.05
CA GLU A 573 -23.28 -31.05 -2.97
C GLU A 573 -23.18 -30.11 -4.18
N MET A 574 -23.24 -28.80 -3.93
CA MET A 574 -23.17 -27.75 -4.94
C MET A 574 -21.77 -27.19 -5.05
N ASP A 575 -21.20 -27.24 -6.25
CA ASP A 575 -19.98 -26.51 -6.59
C ASP A 575 -20.34 -25.07 -6.96
N GLY A 576 -19.78 -24.10 -6.23
CA GLY A 576 -19.98 -22.68 -6.50
C GLY A 576 -19.45 -22.21 -7.85
N SER A 577 -18.58 -22.99 -8.50
CA SER A 577 -18.07 -22.71 -9.85
C SER A 577 -18.94 -23.28 -10.99
N SER A 578 -19.82 -24.24 -10.68
CA SER A 578 -20.75 -24.91 -11.60
C SER A 578 -22.03 -25.36 -10.88
N PRO A 579 -22.85 -24.40 -10.42
CA PRO A 579 -23.97 -24.69 -9.52
C PRO A 579 -25.20 -25.32 -10.23
N GLU A 580 -25.23 -25.33 -11.56
CA GLU A 580 -26.44 -25.58 -12.35
C GLU A 580 -27.05 -26.96 -12.08
N ALA A 581 -26.23 -28.00 -12.10
CA ALA A 581 -26.69 -29.38 -11.91
C ALA A 581 -27.22 -29.62 -10.48
N ALA A 582 -26.51 -29.10 -9.47
CA ALA A 582 -26.90 -29.25 -8.07
C ALA A 582 -28.16 -28.44 -7.74
N LEU A 583 -28.31 -27.24 -8.32
CA LEU A 583 -29.53 -26.45 -8.17
C LEU A 583 -30.72 -27.11 -8.85
N ALA A 584 -30.55 -27.73 -10.02
CA ALA A 584 -31.62 -28.49 -10.67
C ALA A 584 -32.05 -29.69 -9.82
N GLN A 585 -31.10 -30.43 -9.24
CA GLN A 585 -31.39 -31.52 -8.29
C GLN A 585 -32.14 -31.02 -7.06
N TRP A 586 -31.69 -29.89 -6.48
CA TRP A 586 -32.35 -29.26 -5.34
C TRP A 586 -33.78 -28.88 -5.69
N GLN A 587 -34.01 -28.21 -6.82
CA GLN A 587 -35.35 -27.82 -7.27
C GLN A 587 -36.28 -29.02 -7.48
N THR A 588 -35.79 -30.11 -8.08
CA THR A 588 -36.57 -31.36 -8.23
C THR A 588 -36.98 -31.93 -6.87
N LEU A 589 -36.08 -31.92 -5.89
CA LEU A 589 -36.39 -32.33 -4.51
C LEU A 589 -37.44 -31.41 -3.87
N LEU A 590 -37.30 -30.10 -4.03
CA LEU A 590 -38.27 -29.15 -3.49
C LEU A 590 -39.68 -29.38 -4.08
N ARG A 591 -39.78 -29.69 -5.38
CA ARG A 591 -41.05 -30.04 -6.03
C ARG A 591 -41.66 -31.32 -5.45
N SER A 592 -40.86 -32.37 -5.23
CA SER A 592 -41.38 -33.60 -4.59
C SER A 592 -41.86 -33.39 -3.15
N LEU A 593 -41.45 -32.29 -2.52
CA LEU A 593 -41.88 -31.90 -1.18
C LEU A 593 -43.03 -30.87 -1.18
N GLY A 594 -43.54 -30.48 -2.35
CA GLY A 594 -44.69 -29.58 -2.50
C GLY A 594 -44.38 -28.11 -2.79
N ALA A 595 -43.17 -27.77 -3.25
CA ALA A 595 -42.86 -26.40 -3.67
C ALA A 595 -43.47 -26.05 -5.05
N ALA A 596 -43.89 -24.80 -5.25
CA ALA A 596 -44.53 -24.34 -6.49
C ALA A 596 -43.52 -24.22 -7.65
N GLU A 597 -43.98 -24.56 -8.85
CA GLU A 597 -43.16 -24.59 -10.07
C GLU A 597 -42.75 -23.19 -10.55
N GLU A 598 -43.67 -22.23 -10.45
CA GLU A 598 -43.52 -20.85 -10.92
C GLU A 598 -42.47 -20.05 -10.13
N ALA A 599 -42.14 -20.45 -8.90
CA ALA A 599 -41.17 -19.77 -8.05
C ALA A 599 -39.70 -20.02 -8.46
N PHE A 600 -39.45 -21.03 -9.31
CA PHE A 600 -38.12 -21.37 -9.80
C PHE A 600 -37.84 -20.83 -11.21
N ALA A 601 -38.86 -20.34 -11.90
CA ALA A 601 -38.71 -19.66 -13.18
C ALA A 601 -37.96 -18.35 -12.95
N GLN A 602 -36.69 -18.33 -13.36
CA GLN A 602 -35.94 -17.09 -13.46
C GLN A 602 -36.69 -16.21 -14.46
N THR A 603 -37.36 -15.17 -14.00
CA THR A 603 -37.60 -14.03 -14.90
C THR A 603 -36.21 -13.57 -15.29
N PRO A 604 -35.80 -13.63 -16.58
CA PRO A 604 -34.56 -13.01 -16.97
C PRO A 604 -34.69 -11.55 -16.54
N VAL A 605 -33.74 -11.08 -15.73
CA VAL A 605 -33.57 -9.65 -15.53
C VAL A 605 -33.26 -9.13 -16.91
N ASN A 606 -34.27 -8.57 -17.57
CA ASN A 606 -34.15 -8.01 -18.90
C ASN A 606 -32.88 -7.18 -18.93
N GLY A 607 -31.97 -7.59 -19.82
CA GLY A 607 -30.77 -6.85 -20.10
C GLY A 607 -31.15 -5.41 -20.36
N CYS A 608 -30.36 -4.50 -19.78
CA CYS A 608 -30.32 -3.12 -20.24
C CYS A 608 -30.26 -3.13 -21.78
N PRO A 609 -31.11 -2.39 -22.49
CA PRO A 609 -31.08 -2.40 -23.94
C PRO A 609 -29.69 -1.94 -24.38
N ALA A 610 -29.08 -2.72 -25.27
CA ALA A 610 -27.92 -2.27 -26.03
C ALA A 610 -28.30 -0.95 -26.72
N SER A 611 -27.66 0.14 -26.31
CA SER A 611 -27.70 1.39 -27.07
C SER A 611 -26.68 1.28 -28.19
N ALA A 612 -27.17 1.64 -29.37
CA ALA A 612 -26.47 1.76 -30.65
C ALA A 612 -25.25 2.70 -30.60
#